data_AF-A0AAD2D5T0-F1
#
_entry.id   AF-A0AAD2D5T0-F1
#
_cell.length_a   1.000
_cell.length_b   1.000
_cell.length_c   1.000
_cell.angle_alpha   90.00
_cell.angle_beta   90.00
_cell.angle_gamma   90.00
#
_symmetry.space_group_name_H-M   'P 1'
#
loop_
_entity.id
_entity.type
_entity.pdbx_description
1 polymer ?
#
loop_
_entity_poly.entity_id
_entity_poly.type
_entity_poly.pdbx_seq_one_letter_code
_entity_poly.pdbx_strand_id
1 'polypeptide(L)'
;MSCLEKRPGDRGGVESSSLSKHPRFSQKDEGKIPETNETNEISELKERVKKENEIGRSFFLSLKFERAAAAYKNALRIHSGLSTKLILLYPYKDYKKLSAIINSNMARCYLNMMEYEKGLKYCEKAITEDYEYIKAYVIKGDILMNLASSSRDFDQAHEARECFRRCMILCERLNKDKHFTSQIEEKVNYSEQLCKVLGAGFCIKSLQSTKGKFEAIFKKLIDKKPSEEQEKIEEYKEFLFKRIKNREEELESIQKTTDCSPIGIINNVPEHLECRITLDLIDNPYCTSSGHSYSKDPLLTHIRLNEDDPMTREYICKFKPGLIENKALARAVEDFKDKNNLY
;
A
#
# COMPACT_ATOMS: atom_id res chain seq x y z
N MET A 1 -3.70 70.50 7.23
CA MET A 1 -3.48 71.56 8.23
C MET A 1 -2.31 71.11 9.09
N SER A 2 -1.10 71.48 8.65
CA SER A 2 -0.26 72.55 9.22
C SER A 2 0.60 72.00 10.36
N CYS A 3 1.82 71.58 10.07
CA CYS A 3 3.02 72.43 9.96
C CYS A 3 3.42 72.99 11.33
N LEU A 4 4.61 72.63 11.79
CA LEU A 4 5.63 73.64 12.08
C LEU A 4 6.99 73.20 11.51
N GLU A 5 7.41 74.05 10.57
CA GLU A 5 8.70 74.28 9.93
C GLU A 5 9.85 74.52 10.94
N LYS A 6 11.16 74.64 10.65
CA LYS A 6 12.10 74.44 9.53
C LYS A 6 13.50 74.57 10.18
N ARG A 7 14.53 74.01 9.54
CA ARG A 7 15.97 74.11 9.88
C ARG A 7 16.52 75.53 9.57
N PRO A 8 17.75 75.91 10.00
CA PRO A 8 18.98 75.51 9.28
C PRO A 8 20.29 75.40 10.11
N GLY A 9 21.28 74.69 9.56
CA GLY A 9 22.70 75.11 9.67
C GLY A 9 23.69 74.12 10.28
N ASP A 10 24.48 73.49 9.41
CA ASP A 10 25.59 72.55 9.67
C ASP A 10 26.71 73.07 10.59
N ARG A 11 27.33 72.14 11.34
CA ARG A 11 28.74 71.73 11.12
C ARG A 11 29.18 70.59 12.05
N GLY A 12 29.57 69.48 11.42
CA GLY A 12 30.82 68.76 11.73
C GLY A 12 30.80 67.68 12.82
N GLY A 13 31.24 66.47 12.44
CA GLY A 13 31.82 65.49 13.36
C GLY A 13 31.07 64.18 13.48
N VAL A 14 31.13 63.32 12.46
CA VAL A 14 30.83 61.90 12.60
C VAL A 14 32.15 61.18 12.87
N GLU A 15 32.37 60.78 14.12
CA GLU A 15 33.31 59.70 14.47
C GLU A 15 32.48 58.52 14.96
N SER A 16 32.32 57.52 14.09
CA SER A 16 31.92 56.18 14.50
C SER A 16 33.05 55.21 14.14
N SER A 17 33.65 54.71 15.21
CA SER A 17 34.56 53.59 15.26
C SER A 17 33.91 52.32 14.70
N SER A 18 34.53 51.67 13.72
CA SER A 18 34.96 50.27 13.83
C SER A 18 35.59 49.78 12.52
N LEU A 19 36.69 49.06 12.68
CA LEU A 19 37.62 48.58 11.67
C LEU A 19 36.94 47.88 10.47
N SER A 20 37.16 48.44 9.29
CA SER A 20 37.03 47.74 8.01
C SER A 20 38.39 47.11 7.65
N LYS A 21 38.38 45.80 7.36
CA LYS A 21 39.32 45.09 6.47
C LYS A 21 38.85 43.64 6.34
N HIS A 22 37.75 43.42 5.62
CA HIS A 22 37.50 42.11 5.01
C HIS A 22 38.07 42.11 3.60
N PRO A 23 38.98 41.18 3.25
CA PRO A 23 39.47 41.07 1.89
C PRO A 23 38.34 40.60 0.98
N ARG A 24 38.17 41.27 -0.16
CA ARG A 24 37.39 40.79 -1.29
C ARG A 24 37.95 39.42 -1.69
N PHE A 25 37.26 38.34 -1.34
CA PHE A 25 37.48 37.06 -1.98
C PHE A 25 36.90 37.14 -3.38
N SER A 26 37.83 37.24 -4.34
CA SER A 26 37.60 37.01 -5.75
C SER A 26 36.89 35.67 -5.96
N GLN A 27 35.91 35.64 -6.85
CA GLN A 27 35.52 34.42 -7.55
C GLN A 27 36.80 33.77 -8.11
N LYS A 28 37.25 32.70 -7.46
CA LYS A 28 38.28 31.80 -7.95
C LYS A 28 37.75 30.39 -7.72
N ASP A 29 37.50 29.74 -8.85
CA ASP A 29 37.57 28.30 -9.07
C ASP A 29 36.84 27.44 -8.04
N GLU A 30 35.63 27.01 -8.41
CA GLU A 30 35.10 25.71 -8.00
C GLU A 30 36.16 24.66 -8.39
N GLY A 31 37.08 24.40 -7.47
CA GLY A 31 38.10 23.38 -7.62
C GLY A 31 37.38 22.05 -7.83
N LYS A 32 37.42 21.55 -9.06
CA LYS A 32 37.14 20.14 -9.35
C LYS A 32 38.00 19.32 -8.40
N ILE A 33 37.35 18.68 -7.44
CA ILE A 33 37.95 17.61 -6.65
C ILE A 33 38.51 16.61 -7.67
N PRO A 34 39.80 16.24 -7.62
CA PRO A 34 40.36 15.30 -8.57
C PRO A 34 39.54 14.00 -8.53
N GLU A 35 38.99 13.58 -9.67
CA GLU A 35 38.36 12.27 -9.82
C GLU A 35 39.42 11.19 -9.57
N THR A 36 39.45 10.69 -8.34
CA THR A 36 40.26 9.54 -7.96
C THR A 36 39.71 8.27 -8.63
N ASN A 37 40.56 7.25 -8.82
CA ASN A 37 40.11 5.93 -9.30
C ASN A 37 38.96 5.36 -8.46
N GLU A 38 38.89 5.67 -7.17
CA GLU A 38 37.84 5.22 -6.25
C GLU A 38 36.47 5.88 -6.56
N THR A 39 36.46 7.17 -6.92
CA THR A 39 35.22 7.85 -7.32
C THR A 39 34.65 7.29 -8.63
N ASN A 40 35.50 6.87 -9.56
CA ASN A 40 35.10 6.23 -10.80
C ASN A 40 34.53 4.83 -10.54
N GLU A 41 35.18 4.03 -9.68
CA GLU A 41 34.70 2.69 -9.32
C GLU A 41 33.32 2.73 -8.62
N ILE A 42 33.10 3.70 -7.73
CA ILE A 42 31.80 3.90 -7.07
C ILE A 42 30.72 4.29 -8.09
N SER A 43 31.06 5.15 -9.05
CA SER A 43 30.14 5.55 -10.13
C SER A 43 29.72 4.34 -10.98
N GLU A 44 30.69 3.51 -11.40
CA GLU A 44 30.43 2.29 -12.16
C GLU A 44 29.55 1.30 -11.40
N LEU A 45 29.82 1.09 -10.11
CA LEU A 45 28.99 0.21 -9.28
C LEU A 45 27.55 0.74 -9.13
N LYS A 46 27.36 2.05 -8.99
CA LYS A 46 26.01 2.66 -8.95
C LYS A 46 25.25 2.40 -10.26
N GLU A 47 25.91 2.61 -11.40
CA GLU A 47 25.29 2.34 -12.70
C GLU A 47 24.96 0.85 -12.88
N ARG A 48 25.81 -0.05 -12.38
CA ARG A 48 25.51 -1.49 -12.38
C ARG A 48 24.27 -1.83 -11.53
N VAL A 49 24.12 -1.23 -10.34
CA VAL A 49 22.91 -1.42 -9.51
C VAL A 49 21.66 -0.94 -10.24
N LYS A 50 21.71 0.25 -10.87
CA LYS A 50 20.59 0.79 -11.65
C LYS A 50 20.23 -0.13 -12.81
N LYS A 51 21.22 -0.60 -13.56
CA LYS A 51 21.03 -1.51 -14.69
C LYS A 51 20.36 -2.82 -14.26
N GLU A 52 20.83 -3.44 -13.17
CA GLU A 52 20.18 -4.65 -12.64
C GLU A 52 18.74 -4.39 -12.17
N ASN A 53 18.48 -3.23 -11.55
CA ASN A 53 17.12 -2.83 -11.18
C ASN A 53 16.22 -2.61 -12.41
N GLU A 54 16.74 -2.07 -13.50
CA GLU A 54 16.01 -1.93 -14.77
C GLU A 54 15.73 -3.27 -15.44
N ILE A 55 16.70 -4.20 -15.41
CA ILE A 55 16.50 -5.58 -15.86
C ILE A 55 15.37 -6.24 -15.05
N GLY A 56 15.40 -6.09 -13.73
CA GLY A 56 14.33 -6.57 -12.86
C GLY A 56 12.97 -5.97 -13.22
N ARG A 57 12.93 -4.65 -13.49
CA ARG A 57 11.71 -3.96 -13.92
C ARG A 57 11.20 -4.46 -15.27
N SER A 58 12.09 -4.73 -16.23
CA SER A 58 11.75 -5.31 -17.53
C SER A 58 11.10 -6.70 -17.38
N PHE A 59 11.68 -7.56 -16.55
CA PHE A 59 11.08 -8.85 -16.23
C PHE A 59 9.75 -8.71 -15.51
N PHE A 60 9.64 -7.76 -14.58
CA PHE A 60 8.39 -7.48 -13.87
C PHE A 60 7.27 -7.08 -14.83
N LEU A 61 7.53 -6.15 -15.75
CA LEU A 61 6.58 -5.73 -16.78
C LEU A 61 6.21 -6.86 -17.76
N SER A 62 7.09 -7.84 -17.90
CA SER A 62 6.86 -9.06 -18.69
C SER A 62 6.20 -10.19 -17.87
N LEU A 63 5.72 -9.91 -16.66
CA LEU A 63 5.08 -10.85 -15.72
C LEU A 63 5.98 -12.04 -15.33
N LYS A 64 7.31 -11.89 -15.45
CA LYS A 64 8.30 -12.92 -15.07
C LYS A 64 8.83 -12.62 -13.67
N PHE A 65 7.98 -12.80 -12.65
CA PHE A 65 8.23 -12.31 -11.29
C PHE A 65 9.43 -12.96 -10.60
N GLU A 66 9.69 -14.25 -10.84
CA GLU A 66 10.85 -14.96 -10.29
C GLU A 66 12.16 -14.41 -10.86
N ARG A 67 12.17 -14.14 -12.17
CA ARG A 67 13.34 -13.54 -12.86
C ARG A 67 13.55 -12.09 -12.43
N ALA A 68 12.46 -11.34 -12.26
CA ALA A 68 12.51 -9.99 -11.72
C ALA A 68 13.11 -10.00 -10.30
N ALA A 69 12.65 -10.91 -9.44
CA ALA A 69 13.15 -11.05 -8.09
C ALA A 69 14.63 -11.44 -8.05
N ALA A 70 15.08 -12.33 -8.95
CA ALA A 70 16.49 -12.68 -9.08
C ALA A 70 17.37 -11.48 -9.48
N ALA A 71 16.91 -10.68 -10.44
CA ALA A 71 17.63 -9.46 -10.88
C ALA A 71 17.70 -8.40 -9.76
N TYR A 72 16.61 -8.16 -9.04
CA TYR A 72 16.62 -7.26 -7.88
C TYR A 72 17.50 -7.78 -6.74
N LYS A 73 17.53 -9.08 -6.49
CA LYS A 73 18.45 -9.69 -5.52
C LYS A 73 19.91 -9.48 -5.92
N ASN A 74 20.23 -9.57 -7.22
CA ASN A 74 21.56 -9.21 -7.73
C ASN A 74 21.87 -7.73 -7.53
N ALA A 75 20.90 -6.84 -7.80
CA ALA A 75 21.05 -5.40 -7.55
C ALA A 75 21.36 -5.11 -6.08
N LEU A 76 20.64 -5.75 -5.14
CA LEU A 76 20.90 -5.64 -3.69
C LEU A 76 22.28 -6.18 -3.30
N ARG A 77 22.75 -7.27 -3.92
CA ARG A 77 24.09 -7.82 -3.67
C ARG A 77 25.20 -6.88 -4.11
N ILE A 78 25.02 -6.20 -5.25
CA ILE A 78 25.98 -5.19 -5.71
C ILE A 78 25.90 -3.97 -4.78
N HIS A 79 24.69 -3.55 -4.42
CA HIS A 79 24.42 -2.43 -3.51
C HIS A 79 25.04 -2.65 -2.13
N SER A 80 24.95 -3.85 -1.54
CA SER A 80 25.60 -4.14 -0.25
C SER A 80 27.13 -4.02 -0.31
N GLY A 81 27.73 -4.29 -1.48
CA GLY A 81 29.17 -4.03 -1.72
C GLY A 81 29.51 -2.53 -1.82
N LEU A 82 28.58 -1.70 -2.29
CA LEU A 82 28.71 -0.24 -2.27
C LEU A 82 28.65 0.31 -0.83
N SER A 83 27.82 -0.26 0.06
CA SER A 83 27.65 0.21 1.45
C SER A 83 28.98 0.44 2.15
N THR A 84 29.89 -0.53 2.06
CA THR A 84 31.18 -0.49 2.75
C THR A 84 32.09 0.60 2.21
N LYS A 85 32.00 0.91 0.90
CA LYS A 85 32.80 1.95 0.23
C LYS A 85 32.18 3.35 0.36
N LEU A 86 30.85 3.47 0.44
CA LEU A 86 30.14 4.76 0.41
C LEU A 86 30.06 5.48 1.75
N ILE A 87 30.10 4.76 2.89
CA ILE A 87 29.96 5.34 4.25
C ILE A 87 30.99 6.45 4.51
N LEU A 88 32.11 6.47 3.79
CA LEU A 88 33.19 7.43 3.95
C LEU A 88 33.17 8.60 2.95
N LEU A 89 32.40 8.54 1.86
CA LEU A 89 32.63 9.40 0.68
C LEU A 89 31.40 10.11 0.08
N TYR A 90 30.16 9.80 0.47
CA TYR A 90 28.98 10.27 -0.29
C TYR A 90 27.77 10.63 0.59
N PRO A 91 26.83 11.47 0.09
CA PRO A 91 25.53 11.68 0.74
C PRO A 91 24.77 10.36 0.94
N TYR A 92 24.82 9.85 2.17
CA TYR A 92 24.22 8.58 2.60
C TYR A 92 22.71 8.46 2.29
N LYS A 93 22.01 9.58 2.12
CA LYS A 93 20.56 9.64 1.86
C LYS A 93 20.14 9.04 0.51
N ASP A 94 20.85 9.35 -0.58
CA ASP A 94 20.50 8.85 -1.92
C ASP A 94 20.72 7.34 -2.05
N TYR A 95 21.72 6.85 -1.34
CA TYR A 95 22.06 5.43 -1.28
C TYR A 95 20.95 4.60 -0.62
N LYS A 96 20.44 5.07 0.53
CA LYS A 96 19.32 4.44 1.23
C LYS A 96 18.04 4.46 0.40
N LYS A 97 17.78 5.57 -0.29
CA LYS A 97 16.62 5.69 -1.18
C LYS A 97 16.64 4.66 -2.31
N LEU A 98 17.81 4.39 -2.91
CA LEU A 98 17.94 3.35 -3.92
C LEU A 98 17.69 1.94 -3.33
N SER A 99 18.22 1.68 -2.13
CA SER A 99 17.94 0.44 -1.37
C SER A 99 16.44 0.24 -1.16
N ALA A 100 15.75 1.30 -0.72
CA ALA A 100 14.31 1.28 -0.47
C ALA A 100 13.51 0.97 -1.75
N ILE A 101 13.88 1.59 -2.88
CA ILE A 101 13.25 1.31 -4.18
C ILE A 101 13.39 -0.16 -4.56
N ILE A 102 14.60 -0.73 -4.49
CA ILE A 102 14.84 -2.12 -4.91
C ILE A 102 14.11 -3.10 -3.99
N ASN A 103 14.17 -2.87 -2.67
CA ASN A 103 13.44 -3.69 -1.70
C ASN A 103 11.92 -3.61 -1.91
N SER A 104 11.37 -2.45 -2.25
CA SER A 104 9.94 -2.32 -2.56
C SER A 104 9.54 -3.05 -3.84
N ASN A 105 10.38 -3.02 -4.89
CA ASN A 105 10.12 -3.74 -6.13
C ASN A 105 10.14 -5.26 -5.88
N MET A 106 11.08 -5.74 -5.04
CA MET A 106 11.11 -7.11 -4.54
C MET A 106 9.84 -7.49 -3.80
N ALA A 107 9.39 -6.65 -2.86
CA ALA A 107 8.15 -6.89 -2.14
C ALA A 107 6.95 -6.99 -3.09
N ARG A 108 6.91 -6.16 -4.14
CA ARG A 108 5.87 -6.23 -5.18
C ARG A 108 5.96 -7.53 -5.99
N CYS A 109 7.14 -8.05 -6.31
CA CYS A 109 7.28 -9.38 -6.91
C CYS A 109 6.66 -10.46 -6.02
N TYR A 110 7.02 -10.48 -4.73
CA TYR A 110 6.49 -11.48 -3.80
C TYR A 110 4.99 -11.37 -3.57
N LEU A 111 4.44 -10.15 -3.58
CA LEU A 111 2.99 -9.95 -3.57
C LEU A 111 2.33 -10.64 -4.79
N ASN A 112 2.86 -10.43 -6.00
CA ASN A 112 2.31 -11.06 -7.22
C ASN A 112 2.48 -12.59 -7.24
N MET A 113 3.48 -13.12 -6.53
CA MET A 113 3.68 -14.56 -6.36
C MET A 113 2.91 -15.15 -5.17
N MET A 114 2.10 -14.34 -4.45
CA MET A 114 1.38 -14.72 -3.24
C MET A 114 2.28 -15.22 -2.08
N GLU A 115 3.57 -14.86 -2.10
CA GLU A 115 4.53 -15.20 -1.04
C GLU A 115 4.62 -14.05 -0.01
N TYR A 116 3.51 -13.83 0.70
CA TYR A 116 3.28 -12.66 1.54
C TYR A 116 4.34 -12.44 2.64
N GLU A 117 4.76 -13.50 3.34
CA GLU A 117 5.72 -13.40 4.44
C GLU A 117 7.10 -12.94 3.96
N LYS A 118 7.49 -13.35 2.74
CA LYS A 118 8.73 -12.86 2.12
C LYS A 118 8.56 -11.39 1.72
N GLY A 119 7.42 -11.03 1.13
CA GLY A 119 7.10 -9.66 0.76
C GLY A 119 7.16 -8.69 1.94
N LEU A 120 6.57 -9.05 3.09
CA LEU A 120 6.58 -8.22 4.31
C LEU A 120 8.01 -7.87 4.76
N LYS A 121 8.92 -8.86 4.78
CA LYS A 121 10.33 -8.65 5.14
C LYS A 121 11.00 -7.61 4.26
N TYR A 122 10.68 -7.58 2.96
CA TYR A 122 11.24 -6.59 2.04
C TYR A 122 10.58 -5.22 2.18
N CYS A 123 9.28 -5.15 2.51
CA CYS A 123 8.63 -3.89 2.86
C CYS A 123 9.26 -3.25 4.10
N GLU A 124 9.50 -4.03 5.16
CA GLU A 124 10.13 -3.54 6.40
C GLU A 124 11.54 -3.02 6.15
N LYS A 125 12.33 -3.74 5.34
CA LYS A 125 13.64 -3.26 4.90
C LYS A 125 13.53 -1.95 4.13
N ALA A 126 12.59 -1.84 3.19
CA ALA A 126 12.39 -0.61 2.42
C ALA A 126 12.04 0.59 3.32
N ILE A 127 11.15 0.40 4.30
CA ILE A 127 10.74 1.44 5.26
C ILE A 127 11.90 1.84 6.19
N THR A 128 12.71 0.86 6.61
CA THR A 128 13.90 1.11 7.45
C THR A 128 14.94 1.97 6.72
N GLU A 129 15.07 1.78 5.41
CA GLU A 129 15.98 2.54 4.57
C GLU A 129 15.44 3.94 4.25
N ASP A 130 14.17 4.04 3.88
CA ASP A 130 13.48 5.31 3.60
C ASP A 130 12.05 5.29 4.15
N TYR A 131 11.88 5.88 5.33
CA TYR A 131 10.58 5.99 6.01
C TYR A 131 9.59 6.93 5.30
N GLU A 132 10.03 7.69 4.30
CA GLU A 132 9.19 8.56 3.48
C GLU A 132 8.74 7.88 2.18
N TYR A 133 9.20 6.64 1.94
CA TYR A 133 8.94 5.90 0.73
C TYR A 133 7.53 5.29 0.71
N ILE A 134 6.56 6.08 0.26
CA ILE A 134 5.12 5.75 0.25
C ILE A 134 4.84 4.36 -0.33
N LYS A 135 5.48 3.98 -1.44
CA LYS A 135 5.19 2.71 -2.11
C LYS A 135 5.44 1.49 -1.22
N ALA A 136 6.40 1.54 -0.29
CA ALA A 136 6.64 0.43 0.63
C ALA A 136 5.47 0.23 1.60
N TYR A 137 4.88 1.31 2.11
CA TYR A 137 3.68 1.25 2.95
C TYR A 137 2.46 0.77 2.17
N VAL A 138 2.28 1.21 0.91
CA VAL A 138 1.19 0.71 0.05
C VAL A 138 1.30 -0.80 -0.15
N ILE A 139 2.48 -1.30 -0.52
CA ILE A 139 2.70 -2.74 -0.73
C ILE A 139 2.51 -3.51 0.58
N LYS A 140 3.02 -2.99 1.70
CA LYS A 140 2.84 -3.63 3.02
C LYS A 140 1.36 -3.73 3.37
N GLY A 141 0.60 -2.64 3.20
CA GLY A 141 -0.85 -2.63 3.40
C GLY A 141 -1.55 -3.64 2.49
N ASP A 142 -1.23 -3.67 1.19
CA ASP A 142 -1.81 -4.64 0.24
C ASP A 142 -1.56 -6.10 0.68
N ILE A 143 -0.34 -6.42 1.12
CA ILE A 143 0.01 -7.76 1.62
C ILE A 143 -0.78 -8.09 2.90
N LEU A 144 -0.83 -7.17 3.85
CA LEU A 144 -1.54 -7.38 5.13
C LEU A 144 -3.05 -7.52 4.94
N MET A 145 -3.65 -6.79 4.00
CA MET A 145 -5.07 -6.95 3.66
C MET A 145 -5.38 -8.34 3.10
N ASN A 146 -4.51 -8.86 2.23
CA ASN A 146 -4.65 -10.22 1.70
C ASN A 146 -4.54 -11.26 2.83
N LEU A 147 -3.51 -11.13 3.67
CA LEU A 147 -3.33 -12.00 4.82
C LEU A 147 -4.52 -11.95 5.78
N ALA A 148 -4.95 -10.76 6.19
CA ALA A 148 -6.08 -10.57 7.10
C ALA A 148 -7.39 -11.13 6.54
N SER A 149 -7.61 -11.02 5.24
CA SER A 149 -8.80 -11.55 4.58
C SER A 149 -8.82 -13.09 4.61
N SER A 150 -7.67 -13.73 4.40
CA SER A 150 -7.52 -15.18 4.42
C SER A 150 -7.49 -15.75 5.85
N SER A 151 -6.75 -15.13 6.76
CA SER A 151 -6.55 -15.57 8.15
C SER A 151 -7.69 -15.17 9.07
N ARG A 152 -8.50 -14.17 8.68
CA ARG A 152 -9.47 -13.47 9.53
C ARG A 152 -8.82 -12.88 10.79
N ASP A 153 -7.55 -12.46 10.68
CA ASP A 153 -6.78 -11.85 11.76
C ASP A 153 -7.00 -10.33 11.83
N PHE A 154 -7.50 -9.87 12.97
CA PHE A 154 -7.75 -8.47 13.24
C PHE A 154 -6.46 -7.64 13.30
N ASP A 155 -5.38 -8.19 13.87
CA ASP A 155 -4.14 -7.45 14.06
C ASP A 155 -3.50 -7.11 12.71
N GLN A 156 -3.58 -8.03 11.75
CA GLN A 156 -3.12 -7.83 10.37
C GLN A 156 -3.94 -6.74 9.65
N ALA A 157 -5.26 -6.75 9.78
CA ALA A 157 -6.11 -5.70 9.21
C ALA A 157 -5.83 -4.34 9.84
N HIS A 158 -5.65 -4.31 11.17
CA HIS A 158 -5.31 -3.09 11.90
C HIS A 158 -3.98 -2.51 11.42
N GLU A 159 -2.94 -3.34 11.29
CA GLU A 159 -1.64 -2.90 10.79
C GLU A 159 -1.73 -2.41 9.32
N ALA A 160 -2.54 -3.06 8.49
CA ALA A 160 -2.79 -2.60 7.12
C ALA A 160 -3.39 -1.19 7.09
N ARG A 161 -4.39 -0.93 7.94
CA ARG A 161 -5.01 0.39 8.08
C ARG A 161 -3.99 1.45 8.48
N GLU A 162 -3.13 1.16 9.44
CA GLU A 162 -2.07 2.09 9.85
C GLU A 162 -1.06 2.36 8.72
N CYS A 163 -0.74 1.36 7.89
CA CYS A 163 0.09 1.56 6.71
C CYS A 163 -0.55 2.55 5.71
N PHE A 164 -1.84 2.39 5.40
CA PHE A 164 -2.53 3.30 4.47
C PHE A 164 -2.75 4.70 5.06
N ARG A 165 -3.05 4.82 6.35
CA ARG A 165 -3.10 6.13 7.03
C ARG A 165 -1.75 6.83 6.98
N ARG A 166 -0.65 6.08 7.15
CA ARG A 166 0.69 6.62 6.98
C ARG A 166 0.94 7.11 5.56
N CYS A 167 0.48 6.38 4.54
CA CYS A 167 0.52 6.83 3.15
C CYS A 167 -0.20 8.17 2.95
N MET A 168 -1.40 8.36 3.52
CA MET A 168 -2.15 9.63 3.39
C MET A 168 -1.35 10.82 3.91
N ILE A 169 -0.78 10.71 5.12
CA ILE A 169 0.06 11.76 5.71
C ILE A 169 1.27 12.07 4.82
N LEU A 170 1.88 11.02 4.24
CA LEU A 170 3.01 11.19 3.35
C LEU A 170 2.61 11.81 1.99
N CYS A 171 1.42 11.50 1.46
CA CYS A 171 0.89 12.08 0.23
C CYS A 171 0.72 13.59 0.36
N GLU A 172 0.11 14.05 1.46
CA GLU A 172 -0.04 15.47 1.77
C GLU A 172 1.31 16.16 1.89
N ARG A 173 2.21 15.60 2.72
CA ARG A 173 3.53 16.19 2.98
C ARG A 173 4.42 16.27 1.73
N LEU A 174 4.32 15.30 0.83
CA LEU A 174 5.11 15.25 -0.40
C LEU A 174 4.38 15.86 -1.61
N ASN A 175 3.23 16.52 -1.40
CA ASN A 175 2.39 17.12 -2.44
C ASN A 175 2.14 16.16 -3.61
N LYS A 176 1.72 14.93 -3.31
CA LYS A 176 1.36 13.94 -4.33
C LYS A 176 0.12 14.37 -5.10
N ASP A 177 -0.03 13.83 -6.30
CA ASP A 177 -1.17 14.15 -7.15
C ASP A 177 -2.49 13.69 -6.52
N LYS A 178 -3.57 14.41 -6.86
CA LYS A 178 -4.90 14.15 -6.31
C LYS A 178 -5.38 12.74 -6.63
N HIS A 179 -5.10 12.25 -7.85
CA HIS A 179 -5.52 10.92 -8.29
C HIS A 179 -4.86 9.81 -7.47
N PHE A 180 -3.56 9.88 -7.22
CA PHE A 180 -2.85 8.96 -6.34
C PHE A 180 -3.37 9.05 -4.91
N THR A 181 -3.69 10.25 -4.42
CA THR A 181 -4.23 10.43 -3.06
C THR A 181 -5.61 9.79 -2.91
N SER A 182 -6.48 9.92 -3.90
CA SER A 182 -7.79 9.25 -3.91
C SER A 182 -7.68 7.72 -3.89
N GLN A 183 -6.72 7.13 -4.61
CA GLN A 183 -6.47 5.67 -4.53
C GLN A 183 -6.03 5.22 -3.13
N ILE A 184 -5.28 6.05 -2.40
CA ILE A 184 -4.90 5.72 -1.02
C ILE A 184 -6.10 5.89 -0.08
N GLU A 185 -6.94 6.89 -0.30
CA GLU A 185 -8.16 7.12 0.48
C GLU A 185 -9.14 5.94 0.37
N GLU A 186 -9.35 5.42 -0.84
CA GLU A 186 -10.11 4.18 -1.07
C GLU A 186 -9.55 3.02 -0.25
N LYS A 187 -8.23 2.81 -0.28
CA LYS A 187 -7.55 1.78 0.52
C LYS A 187 -7.71 1.98 2.03
N VAL A 188 -7.69 3.23 2.51
CA VAL A 188 -7.97 3.55 3.92
C VAL A 188 -9.39 3.15 4.28
N ASN A 189 -10.38 3.59 3.52
CA ASN A 189 -11.79 3.29 3.75
C ASN A 189 -12.03 1.77 3.77
N TYR A 190 -11.45 1.08 2.80
CA TYR A 190 -11.55 -0.36 2.67
C TYR A 190 -10.90 -1.09 3.86
N SER A 191 -9.70 -0.71 4.26
CA SER A 191 -9.03 -1.28 5.45
C SER A 191 -9.79 -0.99 6.75
N GLU A 192 -10.45 0.16 6.86
CA GLU A 192 -11.24 0.53 8.03
C GLU A 192 -12.51 -0.33 8.13
N GLN A 193 -13.17 -0.61 7.01
CA GLN A 193 -14.29 -1.55 6.97
C GLN A 193 -13.83 -2.93 7.43
N LEU A 194 -12.76 -3.49 6.85
CA LEU A 194 -12.25 -4.80 7.25
C LEU A 194 -11.91 -4.85 8.75
N CYS A 195 -11.26 -3.81 9.29
CA CYS A 195 -10.98 -3.71 10.72
C CYS A 195 -12.24 -3.75 11.59
N LYS A 196 -13.32 -3.07 11.19
CA LYS A 196 -14.60 -3.07 11.93
C LYS A 196 -15.18 -4.47 12.00
N VAL A 197 -15.16 -5.20 10.88
CA VAL A 197 -15.71 -6.56 10.77
C VAL A 197 -14.93 -7.57 11.58
N LEU A 198 -13.62 -7.61 11.37
CA LEU A 198 -12.74 -8.53 12.09
C LEU A 198 -12.69 -8.18 13.58
N GLY A 199 -12.72 -6.89 13.92
CA GLY A 199 -12.79 -6.40 15.29
C GLY A 199 -14.08 -6.84 16.00
N ALA A 200 -15.22 -6.81 15.32
CA ALA A 200 -16.47 -7.33 15.86
C ALA A 200 -16.38 -8.84 16.17
N GLY A 201 -15.80 -9.62 15.26
CA GLY A 201 -15.55 -11.05 15.46
C GLY A 201 -14.60 -11.34 16.62
N PHE A 202 -13.53 -10.55 16.76
CA PHE A 202 -12.61 -10.62 17.89
C PHE A 202 -13.32 -10.30 19.22
N CYS A 203 -14.17 -9.28 19.24
CA CYS A 203 -14.97 -8.92 20.42
C CYS A 203 -15.94 -10.02 20.83
N ILE A 204 -16.62 -10.66 19.87
CA ILE A 204 -17.52 -11.79 20.13
C ILE A 204 -16.77 -12.94 20.80
N LYS A 205 -15.63 -13.36 20.24
CA LYS A 205 -14.79 -14.42 20.85
C LYS A 205 -14.39 -14.07 22.29
N SER A 206 -14.04 -12.81 22.54
CA SER A 206 -13.67 -12.31 23.87
C SER A 206 -14.86 -12.30 24.84
N LEU A 207 -16.04 -11.92 24.38
CA LEU A 207 -17.29 -11.96 25.15
C LEU A 207 -17.67 -13.39 25.53
N GLN A 208 -17.63 -14.32 24.58
CA GLN A 208 -17.92 -15.74 24.80
C GLN A 208 -16.96 -16.36 25.82
N SER A 209 -15.66 -16.06 25.72
CA SER A 209 -14.66 -16.51 26.70
C SER A 209 -14.97 -15.97 28.10
N THR A 210 -15.34 -14.69 28.20
CA THR A 210 -15.67 -14.03 29.47
C THR A 210 -16.96 -14.58 30.07
N LYS A 211 -17.98 -14.84 29.24
CA LYS A 211 -19.22 -15.50 29.62
C LYS A 211 -18.95 -16.87 30.25
N GLY A 212 -18.13 -17.71 29.62
CA GLY A 212 -17.75 -19.02 30.16
C GLY A 212 -17.04 -18.94 31.52
N LYS A 213 -16.20 -17.91 31.73
CA LYS A 213 -15.58 -17.65 33.06
C LYS A 213 -16.63 -17.27 34.10
N PHE A 214 -17.59 -16.42 33.76
CA PHE A 214 -18.69 -16.06 34.66
C PHE A 214 -19.59 -17.26 34.98
N GLU A 215 -19.93 -18.10 33.99
CA GLU A 215 -20.69 -19.34 34.23
C GLU A 215 -20.02 -20.23 35.29
N ALA A 216 -18.70 -20.40 35.20
CA ALA A 216 -17.94 -21.18 36.18
C ALA A 216 -17.93 -20.54 37.58
N ILE A 217 -17.90 -19.20 37.67
CA ILE A 217 -17.98 -18.47 38.95
C ILE A 217 -19.37 -18.63 39.56
N PHE A 218 -20.43 -18.40 38.77
CA PHE A 218 -21.81 -18.51 39.24
C PHE A 218 -22.13 -19.90 39.76
N LYS A 219 -21.72 -20.95 39.03
CA LYS A 219 -21.88 -22.34 39.48
C LYS A 219 -21.28 -22.58 40.86
N LYS A 220 -20.04 -22.14 41.08
CA LYS A 220 -19.34 -22.26 42.38
C LYS A 220 -20.01 -21.46 43.50
N LEU A 221 -20.67 -20.35 43.18
CA LEU A 221 -21.39 -19.53 44.16
C LEU A 221 -22.71 -20.19 44.56
N ILE A 222 -23.49 -20.66 43.59
CA ILE A 222 -24.78 -21.33 43.83
C ILE A 222 -24.60 -22.56 44.73
N ASP A 223 -23.59 -23.39 44.44
CA ASP A 223 -23.27 -24.60 45.21
C ASP A 223 -22.96 -24.33 46.70
N LYS A 224 -22.58 -23.09 47.07
CA LYS A 224 -22.16 -22.71 48.42
C LYS A 224 -23.22 -21.95 49.22
N LYS A 225 -24.33 -21.56 48.62
CA LYS A 225 -25.29 -20.63 49.20
C LYS A 225 -26.64 -21.30 49.52
N PRO A 226 -27.36 -20.84 50.56
CA PRO A 226 -28.71 -21.31 50.86
C PRO A 226 -29.72 -20.87 49.78
N SER A 227 -30.86 -21.55 49.71
CA SER A 227 -31.84 -21.43 48.61
C SER A 227 -32.28 -20.00 48.29
N GLU A 228 -32.45 -19.12 49.29
CA GLU A 228 -32.88 -17.73 49.09
C GLU A 228 -31.80 -16.84 48.45
N GLU A 229 -30.51 -17.13 48.70
CA GLU A 229 -29.41 -16.43 48.05
C GLU A 229 -29.13 -16.96 46.65
N GLN A 230 -29.43 -18.24 46.39
CA GLN A 230 -29.30 -18.84 45.05
C GLN A 230 -30.22 -18.16 44.03
N GLU A 231 -31.46 -17.85 44.42
CA GLU A 231 -32.43 -17.19 43.54
C GLU A 231 -31.95 -15.80 43.10
N LYS A 232 -31.41 -15.00 44.04
CA LYS A 232 -30.82 -13.68 43.75
C LYS A 232 -29.60 -13.77 42.84
N ILE A 233 -28.78 -14.82 43.01
CA ILE A 233 -27.60 -15.07 42.18
C ILE A 233 -28.02 -15.44 40.75
N GLU A 234 -29.05 -16.28 40.61
CA GLU A 234 -29.56 -16.70 39.31
C GLU A 234 -30.22 -15.53 38.56
N GLU A 235 -31.00 -14.68 39.25
CA GLU A 235 -31.55 -13.44 38.67
C GLU A 235 -30.44 -12.51 38.13
N TYR A 236 -29.38 -12.31 38.92
CA TYR A 236 -28.24 -11.48 38.49
C TYR A 236 -27.48 -12.08 37.30
N LYS A 237 -27.33 -13.42 37.28
CA LYS A 237 -26.73 -14.15 36.17
C LYS A 237 -27.54 -13.99 34.88
N GLU A 238 -28.87 -14.15 34.95
CA GLU A 238 -29.75 -13.92 33.80
C GLU A 238 -29.66 -12.48 33.28
N PHE A 239 -29.65 -11.49 34.18
CA PHE A 239 -29.48 -10.09 33.82
C PHE A 239 -28.16 -9.85 33.06
N LEU A 240 -27.04 -10.36 33.58
CA LEU A 240 -25.74 -10.21 32.93
C LEU A 240 -25.69 -10.92 31.57
N PHE A 241 -26.23 -12.15 31.47
CA PHE A 241 -26.19 -12.92 30.24
C PHE A 241 -27.11 -12.34 29.17
N LYS A 242 -28.25 -11.75 29.55
CA LYS A 242 -29.08 -10.97 28.63
C LYS A 242 -28.29 -9.79 28.05
N ARG A 243 -27.52 -9.07 28.88
CA ARG A 243 -26.68 -7.96 28.42
C ARG A 243 -25.55 -8.42 27.48
N ILE A 244 -24.92 -9.56 27.76
CA ILE A 244 -23.93 -10.17 26.87
C ILE A 244 -24.57 -10.56 25.54
N LYS A 245 -25.72 -11.24 25.57
CA LYS A 245 -26.45 -11.67 24.38
C LYS A 245 -26.82 -10.50 23.47
N ASN A 246 -27.38 -9.42 24.03
CA ASN A 246 -27.70 -8.22 23.26
C ASN A 246 -26.46 -7.65 22.57
N ARG A 247 -25.31 -7.65 23.26
CA ARG A 247 -24.06 -7.16 22.68
C ARG A 247 -23.50 -8.08 21.60
N GLU A 248 -23.64 -9.40 21.75
CA GLU A 248 -23.30 -10.37 20.72
C GLU A 248 -24.14 -10.13 19.45
N GLU A 249 -25.45 -9.95 19.59
CA GLU A 249 -26.36 -9.67 18.47
C GLU A 249 -26.01 -8.35 17.74
N GLU A 250 -25.67 -7.29 18.49
CA GLU A 250 -25.17 -6.04 17.92
C GLU A 250 -23.89 -6.25 17.10
N LEU A 251 -22.92 -6.99 17.62
CA LEU A 251 -21.65 -7.25 16.94
C LEU A 251 -21.81 -8.19 15.75
N GLU A 252 -22.69 -9.19 15.84
CA GLU A 252 -23.04 -10.05 14.71
C GLU A 252 -23.69 -9.27 13.58
N SER A 253 -24.50 -8.26 13.90
CA SER A 253 -25.08 -7.38 12.87
C SER A 253 -23.98 -6.66 12.08
N ILE A 254 -22.90 -6.21 12.75
CA ILE A 254 -21.74 -5.57 12.11
C ILE A 254 -20.98 -6.55 11.21
N GLN A 255 -20.89 -7.82 11.60
CA GLN A 255 -20.27 -8.85 10.76
C GLN A 255 -21.13 -9.22 9.56
N LYS A 256 -22.46 -9.13 9.68
CA LYS A 256 -23.42 -9.42 8.60
C LYS A 256 -23.56 -8.28 7.61
N THR A 257 -23.38 -7.03 8.04
CA THR A 257 -23.46 -5.83 7.17
C THR A 257 -22.29 -5.68 6.21
N THR A 258 -21.42 -6.69 6.11
CA THR A 258 -20.18 -6.63 5.33
C THR A 258 -19.92 -7.94 4.60
N ASP A 259 -20.66 -8.13 3.50
CA ASP A 259 -20.20 -8.90 2.35
C ASP A 259 -18.98 -8.25 1.65
N CYS A 260 -18.43 -7.16 2.22
CA CYS A 260 -17.25 -6.43 1.78
C CYS A 260 -15.94 -7.18 2.11
N SER A 261 -15.81 -8.39 1.59
CA SER A 261 -14.49 -8.93 1.26
C SER A 261 -14.18 -8.60 -0.21
N PRO A 262 -12.93 -8.33 -0.62
CA PRO A 262 -12.55 -8.31 -2.03
C PRO A 262 -12.78 -9.71 -2.61
N ILE A 263 -12.73 -10.75 -1.77
CA ILE A 263 -13.09 -12.13 -2.11
C ILE A 263 -14.61 -12.29 -2.28
N GLY A 264 -15.43 -11.46 -1.63
CA GLY A 264 -16.89 -11.46 -1.80
C GLY A 264 -17.34 -10.79 -3.10
N ILE A 265 -16.56 -9.85 -3.60
CA ILE A 265 -16.77 -9.26 -4.93
C ILE A 265 -16.23 -10.20 -6.01
N ILE A 266 -15.04 -10.78 -5.83
CA ILE A 266 -14.49 -11.80 -6.75
C ILE A 266 -15.40 -13.04 -6.84
N ASN A 267 -16.05 -13.46 -5.74
CA ASN A 267 -16.94 -14.62 -5.75
C ASN A 267 -18.39 -14.34 -6.22
N ASN A 268 -18.78 -13.06 -6.40
CA ASN A 268 -20.13 -12.67 -6.82
C ASN A 268 -20.12 -11.78 -8.09
N VAL A 269 -19.01 -11.67 -8.82
CA VAL A 269 -19.05 -11.11 -10.17
C VAL A 269 -19.95 -12.01 -11.00
N PRO A 270 -21.07 -11.51 -11.57
CA PRO A 270 -21.86 -12.32 -12.48
C PRO A 270 -20.96 -12.80 -13.63
N GLU A 271 -21.07 -14.06 -14.02
CA GLU A 271 -20.22 -14.70 -15.04
C GLU A 271 -20.13 -13.89 -16.36
N HIS A 272 -21.17 -13.12 -16.69
CA HIS A 272 -21.22 -12.28 -17.89
C HIS A 272 -20.45 -10.94 -17.77
N LEU A 273 -20.04 -10.54 -16.57
CA LEU A 273 -19.16 -9.40 -16.28
C LEU A 273 -17.73 -9.84 -15.98
N GLU A 274 -17.45 -11.14 -16.01
CA GLU A 274 -16.16 -11.72 -15.70
C GLU A 274 -15.30 -11.84 -16.96
N CYS A 275 -14.02 -11.50 -16.86
CA CYS A 275 -13.06 -11.72 -17.92
C CYS A 275 -12.59 -13.17 -17.93
N ARG A 276 -12.83 -13.90 -19.02
CA ARG A 276 -12.46 -15.33 -19.14
C ARG A 276 -10.95 -15.64 -19.12
N ILE A 277 -10.08 -14.63 -19.15
CA ILE A 277 -8.63 -14.80 -18.99
C ILE A 277 -8.21 -14.64 -17.52
N THR A 278 -8.72 -13.60 -16.84
CA THR A 278 -8.29 -13.25 -15.47
C THR A 278 -9.20 -13.82 -14.40
N LEU A 279 -10.43 -14.17 -14.78
CA LEU A 279 -11.54 -14.56 -13.89
C LEU A 279 -11.96 -13.44 -12.91
N ASP A 280 -11.54 -12.21 -13.20
CA ASP A 280 -11.89 -11.00 -12.46
C ASP A 280 -12.96 -10.19 -13.20
N LEU A 281 -13.54 -9.18 -12.53
CA LEU A 281 -14.41 -8.19 -13.17
C LEU A 281 -13.70 -7.59 -14.39
N ILE A 282 -14.38 -7.65 -15.55
CA ILE A 282 -13.80 -7.25 -16.82
C ILE A 282 -13.51 -5.74 -16.82
N ASP A 283 -12.26 -5.36 -17.06
CA ASP A 283 -11.82 -3.98 -17.11
C ASP A 283 -11.46 -3.58 -18.54
N ASN A 284 -12.02 -2.46 -19.00
CA ASN A 284 -11.90 -1.98 -20.36
C ASN A 284 -12.18 -3.09 -21.41
N PRO A 285 -13.44 -3.57 -21.52
CA PRO A 285 -13.76 -4.77 -22.29
C PRO A 285 -13.59 -4.60 -23.80
N TYR A 286 -12.91 -5.55 -24.44
CA TYR A 286 -12.80 -5.66 -25.91
C TYR A 286 -13.32 -7.01 -26.39
N CYS A 287 -14.08 -6.98 -27.49
CA CYS A 287 -14.53 -8.15 -28.22
C CYS A 287 -13.53 -8.55 -29.30
N THR A 288 -13.28 -9.85 -29.42
CA THR A 288 -12.68 -10.46 -30.61
C THR A 288 -13.74 -10.69 -31.69
N SER A 289 -13.33 -11.08 -32.91
CA SER A 289 -14.25 -11.41 -34.00
C SER A 289 -15.14 -12.63 -33.74
N SER A 290 -14.78 -13.48 -32.78
CA SER A 290 -15.58 -14.62 -32.33
C SER A 290 -16.75 -14.19 -31.43
N GLY A 291 -16.77 -12.92 -30.99
CA GLY A 291 -17.83 -12.36 -30.15
C GLY A 291 -17.58 -12.45 -28.65
N HIS A 292 -16.44 -13.01 -28.21
CA HIS A 292 -16.07 -13.06 -26.79
C HIS A 292 -15.40 -11.77 -26.33
N SER A 293 -15.79 -11.31 -25.12
CA SER A 293 -15.23 -10.10 -24.48
C SER A 293 -14.19 -10.46 -23.43
N TYR A 294 -13.10 -9.69 -23.40
CA TYR A 294 -12.03 -9.82 -22.42
C TYR A 294 -11.53 -8.46 -21.95
N SER A 295 -10.87 -8.40 -20.80
CA SER A 295 -10.16 -7.21 -20.36
C SER A 295 -9.03 -6.91 -21.36
N LYS A 296 -8.86 -5.64 -21.71
CA LYS A 296 -7.95 -5.21 -22.78
C LYS A 296 -6.52 -5.73 -22.59
N ASP A 297 -5.94 -5.52 -21.42
CA ASP A 297 -4.51 -5.79 -21.18
C ASP A 297 -4.18 -7.30 -21.19
N PRO A 298 -4.96 -8.17 -20.51
CA PRO A 298 -4.81 -9.62 -20.65
C PRO A 298 -4.98 -10.12 -22.08
N LEU A 299 -5.97 -9.59 -22.81
CA LEU A 299 -6.23 -9.98 -24.20
C LEU A 299 -5.07 -9.60 -25.12
N LEU A 300 -4.58 -8.37 -25.02
CA LEU A 300 -3.42 -7.92 -25.79
C LEU A 300 -2.16 -8.73 -25.45
N THR A 301 -2.00 -9.11 -24.19
CA THR A 301 -0.89 -9.97 -23.75
C THR A 301 -0.99 -11.36 -24.38
N HIS A 302 -2.17 -11.97 -24.36
CA HIS A 302 -2.42 -13.27 -24.98
C HIS A 302 -2.16 -13.23 -26.49
N ILE A 303 -2.72 -12.25 -27.20
CA ILE A 303 -2.57 -12.12 -28.67
C ILE A 303 -1.10 -11.93 -29.07
N ARG A 304 -0.31 -11.21 -28.27
CA ARG A 304 1.14 -11.07 -28.52
C ARG A 304 1.91 -12.38 -28.42
N LEU A 305 1.43 -13.32 -27.60
CA LEU A 305 2.10 -14.60 -27.36
C LEU A 305 1.62 -15.69 -28.30
N ASN A 306 0.32 -15.75 -28.60
CA ASN A 306 -0.32 -16.89 -29.25
C ASN A 306 -1.00 -16.57 -30.58
N GLU A 307 -1.27 -15.29 -30.87
CA GLU A 307 -1.93 -14.80 -32.11
C GLU A 307 -3.36 -15.36 -32.36
N ASP A 308 -3.96 -16.02 -31.38
CA ASP A 308 -5.28 -16.65 -31.45
C ASP A 308 -6.25 -16.08 -30.41
N ASP A 309 -7.53 -16.38 -30.58
CA ASP A 309 -8.57 -16.14 -29.59
C ASP A 309 -8.36 -17.07 -28.37
N PRO A 310 -8.37 -16.54 -27.13
CA PRO A 310 -8.13 -17.33 -25.94
C PRO A 310 -9.12 -18.49 -25.73
N MET A 311 -10.36 -18.35 -26.19
CA MET A 311 -11.42 -19.36 -26.02
C MET A 311 -11.53 -20.27 -27.25
N THR A 312 -11.70 -19.68 -28.44
CA THR A 312 -11.98 -20.45 -29.66
C THR A 312 -10.73 -20.96 -30.37
N ARG A 313 -9.55 -20.42 -30.03
CA ARG A 313 -8.27 -20.69 -30.74
C ARG A 313 -8.27 -20.29 -32.21
N GLU A 314 -9.24 -19.50 -32.63
CA GLU A 314 -9.29 -18.94 -33.99
C GLU A 314 -8.24 -17.84 -34.15
N TYR A 315 -7.56 -17.82 -35.30
CA TYR A 315 -6.51 -16.85 -35.56
C TYR A 315 -7.04 -15.42 -35.61
N ILE A 316 -6.46 -14.52 -34.82
CA ILE A 316 -6.83 -13.11 -34.80
C ILE A 316 -5.92 -12.37 -35.79
N CYS A 317 -6.48 -12.03 -36.96
CA CYS A 317 -5.73 -11.32 -37.99
C CYS A 317 -5.26 -9.94 -37.51
N LYS A 318 -3.93 -9.78 -37.34
CA LYS A 318 -3.26 -8.56 -36.87
C LYS A 318 -3.53 -7.30 -37.72
N PHE A 319 -4.01 -7.47 -38.96
CA PHE A 319 -4.17 -6.41 -39.95
C PHE A 319 -5.63 -5.98 -40.21
N LYS A 320 -6.62 -6.58 -39.51
CA LYS A 320 -8.02 -6.12 -39.47
C LYS A 320 -8.30 -5.46 -38.10
N PRO A 321 -9.39 -4.68 -37.93
CA PRO A 321 -9.85 -4.28 -36.61
C PRO A 321 -10.42 -5.52 -35.89
N GLY A 322 -9.55 -6.43 -35.46
CA GLY A 322 -9.91 -7.70 -34.82
C GLY A 322 -10.34 -7.52 -33.37
N LEU A 323 -10.14 -6.33 -32.81
CA LEU A 323 -10.54 -5.95 -31.46
C LEU A 323 -11.49 -4.76 -31.51
N ILE A 324 -12.71 -4.98 -31.07
CA ILE A 324 -13.76 -3.95 -31.01
C ILE A 324 -14.00 -3.64 -29.55
N GLU A 325 -13.91 -2.37 -29.16
CA GLU A 325 -14.26 -1.94 -27.80
C GLU A 325 -15.74 -2.24 -27.51
N ASN A 326 -16.01 -2.98 -26.43
CA ASN A 326 -17.37 -3.32 -26.03
C ASN A 326 -17.93 -2.25 -25.07
N LYS A 327 -18.36 -1.12 -25.65
CA LYS A 327 -18.91 0.01 -24.88
C LYS A 327 -20.15 -0.34 -24.06
N ALA A 328 -20.96 -1.32 -24.52
CA ALA A 328 -22.14 -1.75 -23.79
C ALA A 328 -21.75 -2.49 -22.51
N LEU A 329 -20.80 -3.42 -22.60
CA LEU A 329 -20.27 -4.13 -21.44
C LEU A 329 -19.51 -3.18 -20.50
N ALA A 330 -18.79 -2.20 -21.03
CA ALA A 330 -18.12 -1.18 -20.22
C ALA A 330 -19.13 -0.43 -19.33
N ARG A 331 -20.27 0.00 -19.88
CA ARG A 331 -21.35 0.63 -19.12
C ARG A 331 -22.00 -0.31 -18.11
N ALA A 332 -22.16 -1.59 -18.46
CA ALA A 332 -22.71 -2.59 -17.53
C ALA A 332 -21.78 -2.84 -16.33
N VAL A 333 -20.46 -2.82 -16.58
CA VAL A 333 -19.45 -2.90 -15.52
C VAL A 333 -19.47 -1.64 -14.66
N GLU A 334 -19.57 -0.45 -15.24
CA GLU A 334 -19.72 0.81 -14.48
C GLU A 334 -20.98 0.78 -13.60
N ASP A 335 -22.13 0.40 -14.15
CA ASP A 335 -23.38 0.28 -13.39
C ASP A 335 -23.29 -0.79 -12.28
N PHE A 336 -22.57 -1.89 -12.53
CA PHE A 336 -22.26 -2.88 -11.50
C PHE A 336 -21.36 -2.30 -10.40
N LYS A 337 -20.35 -1.49 -10.76
CA LYS A 337 -19.48 -0.81 -9.81
C LYS A 337 -20.25 0.21 -8.97
N ASP A 338 -21.15 0.99 -9.58
CA ASP A 338 -22.09 1.90 -8.90
C ASP A 338 -22.96 1.19 -7.87
N LYS A 339 -23.62 0.11 -8.26
CA LYS A 339 -24.53 -0.63 -7.38
C LYS A 339 -23.84 -1.34 -6.23
N ASN A 340 -22.56 -1.69 -6.40
CA ASN A 340 -21.79 -2.44 -5.42
C ASN A 340 -20.69 -1.61 -4.72
N ASN A 341 -20.66 -0.29 -4.94
CA ASN A 341 -19.67 0.64 -4.39
C ASN A 341 -18.20 0.21 -4.63
N LEU A 342 -17.85 -0.13 -5.88
CA LEU A 342 -16.53 -0.65 -6.28
C LEU A 342 -15.60 0.43 -6.87
N TYR A 343 -15.60 1.64 -6.30
CA TYR A 343 -14.82 2.79 -6.80
C TYR A 343 -13.68 3.24 -5.91
#